data_AF-A0AAN4Z5U5-F1
#
_entry.id   AF-A0AAN4Z5U5-F1
#
_cell.length_a   1.000
_cell.length_b   1.000
_cell.length_c   1.000
_cell.angle_alpha   90.00
_cell.angle_beta   90.00
_cell.angle_gamma   90.00
#
_symmetry.space_group_name_H-M   'P 1'
#
loop_
_entity.id
_entity.type
_entity.pdbx_description
1 polymer ?
#
loop_
_entity_poly.entity_id
_entity_poly.type
_entity_poly.pdbx_seq_one_letter_code
_entity_poly.pdbx_strand_id
1 'polypeptide(L)'
;SSRMKIALLLVTIGAAWYANLLQMDTNRANIADTDQLQCRNGFYPYGGVCMYSNNENVNYGVAVSACAAVGAYAPSIHNQSDLDFWIGALKWQNPPISHYWLDAYCETPGGNYTWRDALPTDYLGPKGELTGCAPGTGYHIHADGLKRFFYDTPASAVCSYDTKADRADPYCNCAVDKFGFPSGWNYNDIWVDVAIILDTSEAMGTTACFLAGALIESFFGDGFDDFLITDTNAPFYTRVGVIGMSDTPTVLYNLNMTKNDKVHGKASIKKGVLGIDVVA
;
A
#
# COMPACT_ATOMS: atom_id res chain seq x y z
N SER A 1 8.52 22.57 -19.72
CA SER A 1 8.37 21.96 -18.39
C SER A 1 6.91 21.60 -18.20
N SER A 2 6.59 20.31 -18.16
CA SER A 2 5.21 19.81 -18.06
C SER A 2 4.85 19.65 -16.59
N ARG A 3 3.85 20.39 -16.10
CA ARG A 3 3.33 20.26 -14.73
C ARG A 3 2.25 19.18 -14.67
N MET A 4 2.24 18.39 -13.60
CA MET A 4 1.17 17.43 -13.32
C MET A 4 -0.02 18.18 -12.72
N LYS A 5 -1.23 17.92 -13.25
CA LYS A 5 -2.47 18.54 -12.80
C LYS A 5 -3.32 17.49 -12.09
N ILE A 6 -3.69 17.74 -10.84
CA ILE A 6 -4.55 16.86 -10.05
C ILE A 6 -5.77 17.67 -9.62
N ALA A 7 -6.96 17.16 -9.91
CA ALA A 7 -8.22 17.69 -9.40
C ALA A 7 -8.70 16.80 -8.26
N LEU A 8 -8.86 17.36 -7.07
CA LEU A 8 -9.34 16.65 -5.89
C LEU A 8 -10.74 17.15 -5.55
N LEU A 9 -11.73 16.25 -5.64
CA LEU A 9 -13.10 16.52 -5.22
C LEU A 9 -13.27 16.05 -3.77
N LEU A 10 -13.41 16.98 -2.83
CA LEU A 10 -13.72 16.66 -1.44
C LEU A 10 -15.24 16.72 -1.25
N VAL A 11 -15.92 15.58 -1.45
CA VAL A 11 -17.34 15.43 -1.12
C VAL A 11 -17.45 14.96 0.33
N THR A 12 -17.79 15.83 1.27
CA THR A 12 -18.10 15.38 2.63
C THR A 12 -19.60 15.11 2.75
N ILE A 13 -19.93 13.83 2.95
CA ILE A 13 -21.26 13.34 3.26
C ILE A 13 -21.64 13.86 4.67
N GLY A 14 -22.89 14.30 4.84
CA GLY A 14 -23.39 15.16 5.91
C GLY A 14 -23.14 14.74 7.38
N ALA A 15 -23.54 15.67 8.25
CA ALA A 15 -23.23 15.85 9.69
C ALA A 15 -23.25 14.62 10.64
N ALA A 16 -23.67 13.43 10.22
CA ALA A 16 -23.73 12.25 11.09
C ALA A 16 -22.40 11.48 11.24
N TRP A 17 -21.35 11.86 10.49
CA TRP A 17 -20.05 11.15 10.51
C TRP A 17 -18.92 11.88 11.25
N TYR A 18 -19.21 13.02 11.87
CA TYR A 18 -18.19 13.93 12.42
C TYR A 18 -17.50 13.46 13.71
N ALA A 19 -18.02 12.44 14.40
CA ALA A 19 -17.30 11.84 15.53
C ALA A 19 -16.03 11.07 15.10
N ASN A 20 -15.94 10.64 13.84
CA ASN A 20 -14.85 9.76 13.39
C ASN A 20 -13.62 10.49 12.82
N LEU A 21 -13.75 11.75 12.40
CA LEU A 21 -12.64 12.49 11.77
C LEU A 21 -11.70 13.16 12.76
N LEU A 22 -12.20 13.67 13.90
CA LEU A 22 -11.34 14.15 14.99
C LEU A 22 -10.71 13.01 15.81
N GLN A 23 -11.20 11.78 15.65
CA GLN A 23 -10.57 10.60 16.25
C GLN A 23 -9.39 10.08 15.41
N MET A 24 -9.20 10.54 14.16
CA MET A 24 -8.08 10.11 13.32
C MET A 24 -6.72 10.61 13.81
N ASP A 25 -6.65 11.74 14.52
CA ASP A 25 -5.37 12.30 14.97
C ASP A 25 -4.85 11.64 16.25
N THR A 26 -5.75 11.29 17.18
CA THR A 26 -5.39 10.50 18.37
C THR A 26 -5.35 8.99 18.12
N ASN A 27 -6.04 8.49 17.09
CA ASN A 27 -5.99 7.07 16.72
C ASN A 27 -4.85 6.72 15.76
N ARG A 28 -4.10 7.66 15.16
CA ARG A 28 -2.88 7.29 14.40
C ARG A 28 -1.80 6.64 15.26
N ALA A 29 -1.86 6.78 16.58
CA ALA A 29 -1.05 6.02 17.52
C ALA A 29 -1.61 4.62 17.86
N ASN A 30 -2.82 4.25 17.41
CA ASN A 30 -3.52 3.00 17.78
C ASN A 30 -4.46 2.45 16.68
N ILE A 31 -4.17 2.62 15.38
CA ILE A 31 -4.84 1.81 14.34
C ILE A 31 -4.17 0.43 14.37
N ALA A 32 -4.72 -0.44 15.21
CA ALA A 32 -4.67 -1.86 14.94
C ALA A 32 -5.42 -2.09 13.62
N ASP A 33 -4.65 -2.54 12.64
CA ASP A 33 -5.04 -3.16 11.39
C ASP A 33 -6.29 -4.05 11.53
N THR A 34 -7.47 -3.51 11.21
CA THR A 34 -8.69 -4.29 11.03
C THR A 34 -9.39 -3.93 9.72
N ASP A 35 -8.62 -3.68 8.67
CA ASP A 35 -9.11 -4.00 7.32
C ASP A 35 -8.91 -5.52 7.21
N GLN A 36 -9.98 -6.30 7.45
CA GLN A 36 -9.88 -7.76 7.38
C GLN A 36 -9.39 -8.14 5.98
N LEU A 37 -8.13 -8.55 5.89
CA LEU A 37 -7.49 -9.07 4.69
C LEU A 37 -8.43 -10.05 3.97
N GLN A 38 -9.07 -9.61 2.88
CA GLN A 38 -10.01 -10.45 2.14
C GLN A 38 -9.24 -11.30 1.12
N CYS A 39 -9.11 -12.58 1.43
CA CYS A 39 -8.49 -13.55 0.53
C CYS A 39 -9.50 -14.11 -0.48
N ARG A 40 -9.02 -14.43 -1.69
CA ARG A 40 -9.73 -15.24 -2.68
C ARG A 40 -10.17 -16.58 -2.08
N ASN A 41 -11.28 -17.13 -2.57
CA ASN A 41 -11.79 -18.43 -2.14
C ASN A 41 -10.69 -19.51 -2.16
N GLY A 42 -10.56 -20.24 -1.05
CA GLY A 42 -9.53 -21.26 -0.86
C GLY A 42 -8.26 -20.76 -0.18
N PHE A 43 -8.06 -19.45 -0.05
CA PHE A 43 -6.97 -18.85 0.71
C PHE A 43 -7.45 -18.29 2.04
N TYR A 44 -6.54 -18.26 3.01
CA TYR A 44 -6.79 -17.78 4.35
C TYR A 44 -5.83 -16.65 4.70
N PRO A 45 -6.30 -15.62 5.42
CA PRO A 45 -5.44 -14.54 5.84
C PRO A 45 -4.51 -15.00 6.96
N TYR A 46 -3.20 -14.78 6.80
CA TYR A 46 -2.20 -15.06 7.82
C TYR A 46 -1.06 -14.04 7.74
N GLY A 47 -0.89 -13.25 8.81
CA GLY A 47 0.17 -12.23 8.93
C GLY A 47 0.29 -11.26 7.75
N GLY A 48 -0.84 -10.82 7.18
CA GLY A 48 -0.86 -9.84 6.09
C GLY A 48 -0.79 -10.42 4.67
N VAL A 49 -0.62 -11.74 4.53
CA VAL A 49 -0.67 -12.44 3.22
C VAL A 49 -1.83 -13.42 3.15
N CYS A 50 -2.24 -13.75 1.94
CA CYS A 50 -3.23 -14.81 1.70
C CYS A 50 -2.53 -16.11 1.39
N MET A 51 -2.80 -17.14 2.20
CA MET A 51 -2.12 -18.43 2.15
C MET A 51 -3.07 -19.57 1.83
N TYR A 52 -2.58 -20.51 1.05
CA TYR A 52 -3.19 -21.79 0.75
C TYR A 52 -2.11 -22.86 0.87
N SER A 53 -2.47 -24.05 1.32
CA SER A 53 -1.58 -25.20 1.23
C SER A 53 -2.31 -26.41 0.68
N ASN A 54 -1.58 -27.20 -0.09
CA ASN A 54 -1.94 -28.59 -0.24
C ASN A 54 -1.09 -29.40 0.77
N ASN A 55 -1.74 -30.23 1.57
CA ASN A 55 -1.03 -31.10 2.53
C ASN A 55 -0.42 -32.33 1.84
N GLU A 56 -0.35 -32.32 0.51
CA GLU A 56 0.23 -33.39 -0.28
C GLU A 56 1.73 -33.18 -0.38
N ASN A 57 2.51 -34.22 -0.07
CA ASN A 57 3.95 -34.16 -0.25
C ASN A 57 4.27 -34.41 -1.73
N VAL A 58 4.68 -33.34 -2.42
CA VAL A 58 4.95 -33.32 -3.85
C VAL A 58 6.38 -32.87 -4.13
N ASN A 59 6.89 -33.20 -5.31
CA ASN A 59 8.19 -32.77 -5.77
C ASN A 59 8.17 -31.27 -6.12
N TYR A 60 9.33 -30.62 -6.10
CA TYR A 60 9.46 -29.16 -6.26
C TYR A 60 8.68 -28.62 -7.48
N GLY A 61 8.87 -29.25 -8.65
CA GLY A 61 8.21 -28.80 -9.89
C GLY A 61 6.68 -28.83 -9.81
N VAL A 62 6.11 -29.79 -9.08
CA VAL A 62 4.66 -29.88 -8.87
C VAL A 62 4.21 -28.82 -7.87
N ALA A 63 4.96 -28.59 -6.79
CA ALA A 63 4.64 -27.58 -5.79
C ALA A 63 4.55 -26.17 -6.40
N VAL A 64 5.60 -25.73 -7.11
CA VAL A 64 5.63 -24.39 -7.71
C VAL A 64 4.61 -24.22 -8.83
N SER A 65 4.37 -25.27 -9.62
CA SER A 65 3.35 -25.24 -10.68
C SER A 65 1.94 -25.16 -10.11
N ALA A 66 1.68 -25.82 -8.97
CA ALA A 66 0.39 -25.76 -8.29
C ALA A 66 0.10 -24.34 -7.79
N CYS A 67 1.10 -23.64 -7.24
CA CYS A 67 0.94 -22.25 -6.82
C CYS A 67 0.72 -21.32 -8.01
N ALA A 68 1.52 -21.45 -9.08
CA ALA A 68 1.36 -20.64 -10.28
C ALA A 68 -0.03 -20.83 -10.93
N ALA A 69 -0.57 -22.05 -10.92
CA ALA A 69 -1.89 -22.36 -11.48
C ALA A 69 -3.05 -21.63 -10.78
N VAL A 70 -2.87 -21.21 -9.53
CA VAL A 70 -3.87 -20.43 -8.77
C VAL A 70 -3.50 -18.94 -8.67
N GLY A 71 -2.54 -18.48 -9.49
CA GLY A 71 -2.09 -17.09 -9.50
C GLY A 71 -1.46 -16.68 -8.16
N ALA A 72 -0.69 -17.57 -7.56
CA ALA A 72 0.08 -17.37 -6.35
C ALA A 72 1.50 -17.92 -6.56
N TYR A 73 2.38 -17.74 -5.58
CA TYR A 73 3.76 -18.21 -5.62
C TYR A 73 4.07 -19.07 -4.40
N ALA A 74 5.08 -19.93 -4.50
CA ALA A 74 5.65 -20.49 -3.29
C ALA A 74 6.36 -19.36 -2.51
N PRO A 75 6.57 -19.50 -1.19
CA PRO A 75 7.18 -18.43 -0.42
C PRO A 75 8.59 -18.06 -0.87
N SER A 76 8.88 -16.77 -0.86
CA SER A 76 10.19 -16.15 -0.94
C SER A 76 10.55 -15.49 0.39
N ILE A 77 11.84 -15.26 0.61
CA ILE A 77 12.38 -14.76 1.90
C ILE A 77 13.36 -13.64 1.61
N HIS A 78 13.09 -12.47 2.20
CA HIS A 78 13.83 -11.23 1.94
C HIS A 78 14.44 -10.62 3.20
N ASN A 79 14.16 -11.19 4.38
CA ASN A 79 14.78 -10.80 5.64
C ASN A 79 14.55 -11.88 6.74
N GLN A 80 15.11 -11.64 7.94
CA GLN A 80 14.95 -12.53 9.09
C GLN A 80 13.48 -12.63 9.57
N SER A 81 12.71 -11.55 9.49
CA SER A 81 11.29 -11.55 9.88
C SER A 81 10.46 -12.44 8.95
N ASP A 82 10.74 -12.45 7.64
CA ASP A 82 10.09 -13.35 6.69
C ASP A 82 10.40 -14.81 7.03
N LEU A 83 11.67 -15.10 7.34
CA LEU A 83 12.08 -16.45 7.74
C LEU A 83 11.32 -16.90 9.00
N ASP A 84 11.25 -16.04 10.02
CA ASP A 84 10.54 -16.35 11.27
C ASP A 84 9.03 -16.52 11.04
N PHE A 85 8.44 -15.69 10.18
CA PHE A 85 7.04 -15.77 9.76
C PHE A 85 6.74 -17.11 9.09
N TRP A 86 7.54 -17.51 8.10
CA TRP A 86 7.37 -18.76 7.37
C TRP A 86 7.61 -20.00 8.25
N ILE A 87 8.55 -19.92 9.20
CA ILE A 87 8.69 -20.95 10.24
C ILE A 87 7.43 -21.03 11.11
N GLY A 88 6.84 -19.88 11.48
CA GLY A 88 5.57 -19.81 12.21
C GLY A 88 4.41 -20.46 11.47
N ALA A 89 4.35 -20.29 10.15
CA ALA A 89 3.30 -20.83 9.29
C ALA A 89 3.22 -22.37 9.29
N LEU A 90 4.30 -23.08 9.64
CA LEU A 90 4.28 -24.55 9.81
C LEU A 90 3.21 -25.01 10.80
N LYS A 91 2.97 -24.21 11.85
CA LYS A 91 2.04 -24.52 12.94
C LYS A 91 0.61 -24.04 12.67
N TRP A 92 0.45 -23.14 11.71
CA TRP A 92 -0.85 -22.54 11.39
C TRP A 92 -1.77 -23.53 10.67
N GLN A 93 -1.20 -24.43 9.89
CA GLN A 93 -1.98 -25.41 9.13
C GLN A 93 -2.58 -26.49 10.02
N ASN A 94 -3.74 -27.02 9.63
CA ASN A 94 -4.42 -28.10 10.33
C ASN A 94 -4.73 -29.26 9.35
N PRO A 95 -4.02 -30.41 9.45
CA PRO A 95 -2.94 -30.69 10.41
C PRO A 95 -1.68 -29.84 10.15
N PRO A 96 -0.83 -29.62 11.18
CA PRO A 96 0.44 -28.94 11.02
C PRO A 96 1.33 -29.65 10.01
N ILE A 97 2.00 -28.87 9.16
CA ILE A 97 2.96 -29.40 8.20
C ILE A 97 4.36 -29.35 8.79
N SER A 98 5.16 -30.38 8.51
CA SER A 98 6.52 -30.50 9.08
C SER A 98 7.55 -29.65 8.34
N HIS A 99 7.35 -29.48 7.03
CA HIS A 99 8.16 -28.66 6.14
C HIS A 99 7.44 -28.49 4.78
N TYR A 100 7.83 -27.46 4.02
CA TYR A 100 7.28 -27.18 2.70
C TYR A 100 8.31 -26.52 1.79
N TRP A 101 8.04 -26.57 0.49
CA TRP A 101 8.86 -25.97 -0.55
C TRP A 101 8.83 -24.43 -0.53
N LEU A 102 10.00 -23.83 -0.70
CA LEU A 102 10.17 -22.43 -1.06
C LEU A 102 10.27 -22.28 -2.59
N ASP A 103 10.11 -21.06 -3.09
CA ASP A 103 10.19 -20.78 -4.53
C ASP A 103 11.62 -20.59 -5.06
N ALA A 104 12.62 -21.02 -4.29
CA ALA A 104 14.03 -20.88 -4.63
C ALA A 104 14.45 -21.90 -5.70
N TYR A 105 15.13 -21.44 -6.75
CA TYR A 105 15.77 -22.29 -7.75
C TYR A 105 17.20 -21.83 -8.07
N CYS A 106 18.01 -22.75 -8.61
CA CYS A 106 19.35 -22.43 -9.06
C CYS A 106 19.35 -22.03 -10.54
N GLU A 107 19.53 -20.74 -10.81
CA GLU A 107 19.65 -20.21 -12.17
C GLU A 107 21.05 -20.39 -12.74
N THR A 108 22.07 -19.98 -11.97
CA THR A 108 23.49 -20.08 -12.36
C THR A 108 24.23 -20.94 -11.36
N PRO A 109 24.77 -22.12 -11.74
CA PRO A 109 25.52 -22.98 -10.82
C PRO A 109 26.63 -22.23 -10.08
N GLY A 110 26.69 -22.37 -8.76
CA GLY A 110 27.65 -21.68 -7.89
C GLY A 110 27.29 -20.23 -7.55
N GLY A 111 26.25 -19.65 -8.16
CA GLY A 111 25.69 -18.35 -7.81
C GLY A 111 24.77 -18.42 -6.59
N ASN A 112 23.98 -17.38 -6.36
CA ASN A 112 22.90 -17.42 -5.36
C ASN A 112 21.69 -18.14 -5.94
N TYR A 113 20.83 -18.66 -5.06
CA TYR A 113 19.49 -19.06 -5.47
C TYR A 113 18.69 -17.83 -5.90
N THR A 114 17.77 -18.02 -6.84
CA THR A 114 16.85 -17.01 -7.36
C THR A 114 15.41 -17.39 -6.99
N TRP A 115 14.52 -16.41 -6.83
CA TRP A 115 13.09 -16.62 -6.57
C TRP A 115 12.27 -16.61 -7.87
N ARG A 116 11.26 -17.50 -8.01
CA ARG A 116 10.42 -17.51 -9.24
C ARG A 116 9.39 -16.39 -9.31
N ASP A 117 9.08 -15.74 -8.21
CA ASP A 117 8.28 -14.51 -8.16
C ASP A 117 9.01 -13.28 -8.75
N ALA A 118 10.26 -13.47 -9.22
CA ALA A 118 11.15 -12.46 -9.78
C ALA A 118 11.57 -11.36 -8.79
N LEU A 119 11.31 -11.54 -7.48
CA LEU A 119 11.86 -10.66 -6.46
C LEU A 119 13.36 -10.93 -6.28
N PRO A 120 14.16 -9.90 -5.96
CA PRO A 120 15.59 -10.08 -5.76
C PRO A 120 15.89 -10.98 -4.57
N THR A 121 16.95 -11.79 -4.67
CA THR A 121 17.50 -12.53 -3.53
C THR A 121 18.45 -11.62 -2.76
N ASP A 122 17.86 -10.78 -1.92
CA ASP A 122 18.49 -9.78 -1.05
C ASP A 122 18.79 -10.31 0.37
N TYR A 123 18.24 -11.48 0.71
CA TYR A 123 18.54 -12.19 1.95
C TYR A 123 19.04 -13.60 1.66
N LEU A 124 20.22 -13.93 2.21
CA LEU A 124 20.91 -15.20 1.94
C LEU A 124 20.71 -16.25 3.03
N GLY A 125 19.93 -15.95 4.05
CA GLY A 125 19.76 -16.78 5.24
C GLY A 125 20.82 -16.50 6.33
N PRO A 126 20.57 -16.91 7.59
CA PRO A 126 21.43 -16.62 8.74
C PRO A 126 22.86 -17.16 8.61
N LYS A 127 23.06 -18.21 7.80
CA LYS A 127 24.36 -18.86 7.56
C LYS A 127 24.78 -18.77 6.10
N GLY A 128 24.12 -17.93 5.30
CA GLY A 128 24.35 -17.86 3.85
C GLY A 128 23.87 -19.10 3.10
N GLU A 129 22.81 -19.76 3.59
CA GLU A 129 22.24 -20.97 3.01
C GLU A 129 21.89 -20.79 1.52
N LEU A 130 21.39 -19.64 1.12
CA LEU A 130 20.98 -19.38 -0.28
C LEU A 130 22.15 -18.99 -1.20
N THR A 131 23.40 -19.19 -0.77
CA THR A 131 24.60 -19.05 -1.62
C THR A 131 25.02 -20.39 -2.23
N GLY A 132 25.84 -20.35 -3.29
CA GLY A 132 26.46 -21.54 -3.87
C GLY A 132 25.44 -22.55 -4.38
N CYS A 133 24.51 -22.10 -5.21
CA CYS A 133 23.41 -22.92 -5.67
C CYS A 133 23.87 -24.10 -6.53
N ALA A 134 23.17 -25.23 -6.39
CA ALA A 134 23.42 -26.44 -7.15
C ALA A 134 22.21 -26.77 -8.05
N PRO A 135 22.41 -27.09 -9.33
CA PRO A 135 21.32 -27.55 -10.20
C PRO A 135 20.57 -28.74 -9.61
N GLY A 136 19.25 -28.77 -9.79
CA GLY A 136 18.41 -29.85 -9.29
C GLY A 136 18.13 -29.81 -7.79
N THR A 137 18.50 -28.72 -7.10
CA THR A 137 18.23 -28.53 -5.68
C THR A 137 17.42 -27.28 -5.42
N GLY A 138 16.63 -27.29 -4.34
CA GLY A 138 15.87 -26.15 -3.82
C GLY A 138 15.89 -26.16 -2.30
N TYR A 139 14.99 -25.38 -1.69
CA TYR A 139 14.92 -25.24 -0.24
C TYR A 139 13.55 -25.59 0.33
N HIS A 140 13.59 -26.25 1.49
CA HIS A 140 12.46 -26.38 2.40
C HIS A 140 12.59 -25.40 3.56
N ILE A 141 11.44 -24.95 4.06
CA ILE A 141 11.31 -24.38 5.41
C ILE A 141 11.09 -25.52 6.40
N HIS A 142 11.90 -25.57 7.45
CA HIS A 142 11.71 -26.42 8.62
C HIS A 142 11.60 -25.58 9.89
N ALA A 143 11.17 -26.20 10.99
CA ALA A 143 11.10 -25.54 12.30
C ALA A 143 12.45 -24.97 12.79
N ASP A 144 13.56 -25.51 12.29
CA ASP A 144 14.93 -25.07 12.57
C ASP A 144 15.58 -24.24 11.45
N GLY A 145 14.80 -23.81 10.46
CA GLY A 145 15.24 -22.90 9.39
C GLY A 145 15.32 -23.53 8.01
N LEU A 146 16.22 -23.00 7.17
CA LEU A 146 16.37 -23.36 5.77
C LEU A 146 17.16 -24.66 5.60
N LYS A 147 16.64 -25.58 4.78
CA LYS A 147 17.35 -26.81 4.42
C LYS A 147 17.29 -27.09 2.93
N ARG A 148 18.44 -27.40 2.35
CA ARG A 148 18.58 -27.73 0.93
C ARG A 148 18.21 -29.17 0.67
N PHE A 149 17.40 -29.40 -0.36
CA PHE A 149 17.00 -30.73 -0.83
C PHE A 149 17.04 -30.82 -2.35
N PHE A 150 17.11 -32.06 -2.85
CA PHE A 150 16.93 -32.32 -4.28
C PHE A 150 15.46 -32.18 -4.66
N TYR A 151 15.18 -31.75 -5.89
CA TYR A 151 13.81 -31.50 -6.37
C TYR A 151 12.89 -32.72 -6.35
N ASP A 152 13.44 -33.93 -6.26
CA ASP A 152 12.71 -35.18 -6.13
C ASP A 152 12.32 -35.53 -4.68
N THR A 153 12.78 -34.74 -3.70
CA THR A 153 12.41 -34.90 -2.30
C THR A 153 10.98 -34.38 -2.09
N PRO A 154 10.04 -35.18 -1.59
CA PRO A 154 8.66 -34.74 -1.48
C PRO A 154 8.47 -33.83 -0.25
N ALA A 155 7.76 -32.72 -0.42
CA ALA A 155 7.35 -31.79 0.65
C ALA A 155 6.04 -31.10 0.30
N SER A 156 5.35 -30.52 1.30
CA SER A 156 4.08 -29.81 1.07
C SER A 156 4.28 -28.58 0.18
N ALA A 157 3.25 -28.22 -0.61
CA ALA A 157 3.24 -26.94 -1.31
C ALA A 157 2.44 -25.92 -0.49
N VAL A 158 3.09 -24.82 -0.17
CA VAL A 158 2.45 -23.63 0.38
C VAL A 158 2.46 -22.59 -0.70
N CYS A 159 1.30 -21.99 -0.95
CA CYS A 159 1.10 -20.95 -1.93
C CYS A 159 0.66 -19.69 -1.21
N SER A 160 1.28 -18.57 -1.55
CA SER A 160 0.94 -17.28 -1.00
C SER A 160 0.92 -16.21 -2.07
N TYR A 161 0.09 -15.21 -1.84
CA TYR A 161 0.18 -13.93 -2.54
C TYR A 161 -0.10 -12.82 -1.55
N ASP A 162 0.51 -11.68 -1.80
CA ASP A 162 0.22 -10.46 -1.06
C ASP A 162 -0.99 -9.76 -1.71
N THR A 163 -2.01 -9.49 -0.91
CA THR A 163 -3.19 -8.72 -1.35
C THR A 163 -2.85 -7.27 -1.72
N LYS A 164 -1.69 -6.76 -1.27
CA LYS A 164 -1.14 -5.45 -1.62
C LYS A 164 -0.28 -5.52 -2.89
N ALA A 165 0.46 -6.60 -3.12
CA ALA A 165 1.26 -6.79 -4.35
C ALA A 165 0.41 -7.15 -5.58
N ASP A 166 -0.76 -7.79 -5.40
CA ASP A 166 -1.75 -7.97 -6.49
C ASP A 166 -2.50 -6.67 -6.83
N ARG A 167 -2.32 -5.60 -6.03
CA ARG A 167 -2.43 -4.23 -6.54
C ARG A 167 -1.08 -3.83 -7.12
N ALA A 168 -0.63 -4.55 -8.15
CA ALA A 168 0.38 -4.00 -9.03
C ALA A 168 -0.22 -2.69 -9.55
N ASP A 169 0.22 -1.57 -8.99
CA ASP A 169 -0.14 -0.27 -9.51
C ASP A 169 0.40 -0.25 -10.95
N PRO A 170 -0.46 -0.27 -11.98
CA PRO A 170 -0.02 -0.35 -13.36
C PRO A 170 0.82 0.87 -13.78
N TYR A 171 0.96 1.88 -12.91
CA TYR A 171 1.71 3.08 -13.19
C TYR A 171 3.16 3.04 -12.70
N CYS A 172 3.56 2.20 -11.73
CA CYS A 172 4.94 2.15 -11.25
C CYS A 172 5.37 0.78 -10.69
N ASN A 173 6.23 0.06 -11.43
CA ASN A 173 7.04 -1.08 -10.92
C ASN A 173 8.17 -0.59 -9.98
N CYS A 174 7.92 0.43 -9.16
CA CYS A 174 8.94 1.02 -8.30
C CYS A 174 9.00 0.24 -6.98
N ALA A 175 10.22 -0.09 -6.54
CA ALA A 175 10.43 -0.50 -5.15
C ALA A 175 9.82 0.57 -4.24
N VAL A 176 9.13 0.17 -3.18
CA VAL A 176 8.59 1.10 -2.17
C VAL A 176 9.39 1.01 -0.88
N ASP A 177 9.44 2.10 -0.12
CA ASP A 177 10.02 2.13 1.22
C ASP A 177 9.09 1.49 2.25
N LYS A 178 9.54 1.44 3.52
CA LYS A 178 8.78 0.86 4.64
C LYS A 178 7.43 1.54 4.93
N PHE A 179 7.15 2.69 4.32
CA PHE A 179 5.90 3.43 4.45
C PHE A 179 5.03 3.33 3.18
N GLY A 180 5.49 2.59 2.16
CA GLY A 180 4.77 2.42 0.89
C GLY A 180 4.99 3.54 -0.13
N PHE A 181 5.94 4.45 0.10
CA PHE A 181 6.33 5.45 -0.91
C PHE A 181 7.35 4.87 -1.88
N PRO A 182 7.36 5.24 -3.17
CA PRO A 182 8.41 4.77 -4.07
C PRO A 182 9.81 5.10 -3.53
N SER A 183 10.72 4.14 -3.54
CA SER A 183 12.09 4.24 -3.05
C SER A 183 12.85 5.31 -3.84
N GLY A 184 13.44 6.26 -3.11
CA GLY A 184 14.09 7.44 -3.71
C GLY A 184 13.13 8.53 -4.17
N TRP A 185 11.82 8.37 -3.97
CA TRP A 185 10.85 9.43 -4.22
C TRP A 185 10.77 10.37 -3.02
N ASN A 186 10.84 11.65 -3.32
CA ASN A 186 10.64 12.73 -2.37
C ASN A 186 9.46 13.56 -2.86
N TYR A 187 8.40 13.66 -2.05
CA TYR A 187 7.21 14.45 -2.38
C TYR A 187 7.53 15.94 -2.60
N ASN A 188 8.70 16.39 -2.11
CA ASN A 188 9.18 17.76 -2.32
C ASN A 188 9.85 17.98 -3.69
N ASP A 189 10.06 16.95 -4.51
CA ASP A 189 10.76 17.05 -5.81
C ASP A 189 9.79 17.03 -7.01
N ILE A 190 8.51 17.38 -6.82
CA ILE A 190 7.49 17.38 -7.89
C ILE A 190 6.75 18.72 -8.02
N TRP A 191 6.29 19.02 -9.25
CA TRP A 191 5.48 20.21 -9.55
C TRP A 191 4.03 19.77 -9.73
N VAL A 192 3.20 20.04 -8.72
CA VAL A 192 1.78 19.67 -8.74
C VAL A 192 0.93 20.93 -8.73
N ASP A 193 -0.07 20.96 -9.62
CA ASP A 193 -1.17 21.90 -9.49
C ASP A 193 -2.37 21.14 -8.92
N VAL A 194 -2.84 21.57 -7.73
CA VAL A 194 -3.98 20.98 -7.04
C VAL A 194 -5.16 21.94 -7.14
N ALA A 195 -6.28 21.47 -7.69
CA ALA A 195 -7.55 22.18 -7.64
C ALA A 195 -8.51 21.44 -6.70
N ILE A 196 -8.95 22.12 -5.65
CA ILE A 196 -9.87 21.59 -4.65
C ILE A 196 -11.26 22.17 -4.91
N ILE A 197 -12.26 21.30 -5.00
CA ILE A 197 -13.66 21.69 -5.06
C ILE A 197 -14.27 21.46 -3.68
N LEU A 198 -14.70 22.55 -3.03
CA LEU A 198 -15.33 22.56 -1.72
C LEU A 198 -16.84 22.70 -1.87
N ASP A 199 -17.60 21.75 -1.33
CA ASP A 199 -19.05 21.88 -1.26
C ASP A 199 -19.47 23.05 -0.36
N THR A 200 -20.23 23.98 -0.94
CA THR A 200 -20.82 25.14 -0.27
C THR A 200 -22.34 25.17 -0.41
N SER A 201 -22.97 24.04 -0.76
CA SER A 201 -24.42 23.85 -0.75
C SER A 201 -24.98 23.83 0.67
N GLU A 202 -26.29 23.98 0.80
CA GLU A 202 -26.99 23.91 2.09
C GLU A 202 -26.85 22.54 2.77
N ALA A 203 -26.76 21.46 2.00
CA ALA A 203 -26.59 20.10 2.55
C ALA A 203 -25.23 19.87 3.21
N MET A 204 -24.20 20.62 2.81
CA MET A 204 -22.92 20.65 3.51
C MET A 204 -23.16 21.06 4.97
N GLY A 205 -23.86 22.17 5.17
CA GLY A 205 -24.05 22.78 6.49
C GLY A 205 -22.82 23.54 6.97
N THR A 206 -23.03 24.52 7.86
CA THR A 206 -21.98 25.47 8.29
C THR A 206 -20.82 24.79 9.00
N THR A 207 -21.11 23.84 9.90
CA THR A 207 -20.06 23.11 10.65
C THR A 207 -19.20 22.26 9.73
N ALA A 208 -19.79 21.56 8.77
CA ALA A 208 -19.05 20.75 7.81
C ALA A 208 -18.18 21.61 6.90
N CYS A 209 -18.74 22.69 6.36
CA CYS A 209 -18.02 23.62 5.50
C CYS A 209 -16.82 24.26 6.22
N PHE A 210 -17.00 24.59 7.51
CA PHE A 210 -15.89 24.99 8.36
C PHE A 210 -14.83 23.88 8.46
N LEU A 211 -15.20 22.66 8.88
CA LEU A 211 -14.23 21.58 9.05
C LEU A 211 -13.52 21.18 7.75
N ALA A 212 -14.21 21.22 6.60
CA ALA A 212 -13.60 21.02 5.29
C ALA A 212 -12.60 22.13 4.95
N GLY A 213 -12.89 23.39 5.29
CA GLY A 213 -11.93 24.49 5.20
C GLY A 213 -10.68 24.24 6.05
N ALA A 214 -10.84 23.79 7.29
CA ALA A 214 -9.74 23.46 8.19
C ALA A 214 -8.87 22.32 7.63
N LEU A 215 -9.50 21.29 7.07
CA LEU A 215 -8.81 20.18 6.43
C LEU A 215 -7.99 20.66 5.22
N ILE A 216 -8.57 21.51 4.38
CA ILE A 216 -7.84 22.10 3.24
C ILE A 216 -6.60 22.85 3.75
N GLU A 217 -6.75 23.68 4.77
CA GLU A 217 -5.62 24.44 5.36
C GLU A 217 -4.54 23.52 5.93
N SER A 218 -4.91 22.35 6.47
CA SER A 218 -3.95 21.41 7.08
C SER A 218 -2.97 20.76 6.09
N PHE A 219 -3.29 20.71 4.79
CA PHE A 219 -2.39 20.15 3.79
C PHE A 219 -1.11 20.97 3.57
N PHE A 220 -1.09 22.23 4.02
CA PHE A 220 0.03 23.16 3.79
C PHE A 220 0.95 23.32 5.00
N GLY A 221 0.72 22.52 6.04
CA GLY A 221 1.57 22.36 7.22
C GLY A 221 1.59 23.57 8.18
N ASP A 222 2.13 23.32 9.37
CA ASP A 222 2.37 24.29 10.43
C ASP A 222 3.87 24.63 10.59
N GLY A 223 4.72 24.12 9.70
CA GLY A 223 6.18 24.27 9.74
C GLY A 223 6.94 23.08 10.34
N PHE A 224 6.27 22.02 10.81
CA PHE A 224 6.91 20.78 11.27
C PHE A 224 6.80 19.62 10.27
N ASP A 225 5.63 19.45 9.63
CA ASP A 225 5.36 18.45 8.59
C ASP A 225 4.54 19.07 7.44
N ASP A 226 5.23 19.69 6.47
CA ASP A 226 4.59 20.29 5.29
C ASP A 226 4.37 19.20 4.21
N PHE A 227 3.14 18.73 4.02
CA PHE A 227 2.82 17.74 2.96
C PHE A 227 2.87 18.35 1.54
N LEU A 228 2.57 19.65 1.41
CA LEU A 228 2.63 20.39 0.15
C LEU A 228 3.39 21.71 0.33
N ILE A 229 4.53 21.86 -0.34
CA ILE A 229 5.30 23.11 -0.37
C ILE A 229 4.59 24.12 -1.28
N THR A 230 4.13 25.25 -0.74
CA THR A 230 3.50 26.35 -1.52
C THR A 230 4.44 27.55 -1.76
N ASP A 231 5.70 27.48 -1.31
CA ASP A 231 6.69 28.54 -1.50
C ASP A 231 7.16 28.62 -2.95
N THR A 232 6.80 29.70 -3.64
CA THR A 232 7.17 29.93 -5.04
C THR A 232 8.66 30.14 -5.28
N ASN A 233 9.46 30.33 -4.22
CA ASN A 233 10.90 30.45 -4.30
C ASN A 233 11.61 29.08 -4.22
N ALA A 234 10.88 28.02 -3.83
CA ALA A 234 11.43 26.68 -3.80
C ALA A 234 11.64 26.14 -5.24
N PRO A 235 12.66 25.28 -5.47
CA PRO A 235 12.90 24.69 -6.79
C PRO A 235 11.71 23.85 -7.31
N PHE A 236 10.95 23.28 -6.38
CA PHE A 236 9.74 22.50 -6.62
C PHE A 236 8.67 23.01 -5.65
N TYR A 237 7.51 23.39 -6.19
CA TYR A 237 6.41 23.92 -5.40
C TYR A 237 5.05 23.56 -6.01
N THR A 238 4.09 23.39 -5.13
CA THR A 238 2.70 23.09 -5.41
C THR A 238 1.89 24.37 -5.50
N ARG A 239 1.07 24.48 -6.54
CA ARG A 239 0.07 25.56 -6.66
C ARG A 239 -1.30 25.03 -6.31
N VAL A 240 -2.01 25.76 -5.46
CA VAL A 240 -3.27 25.29 -4.91
C VAL A 240 -4.38 26.29 -5.20
N GLY A 241 -5.43 25.79 -5.85
CA GLY A 241 -6.66 26.52 -6.10
C GLY A 241 -7.80 25.91 -5.31
N VAL A 242 -8.72 26.75 -4.87
CA VAL A 242 -9.92 26.32 -4.14
C VAL A 242 -11.13 26.95 -4.80
N ILE A 243 -12.12 26.13 -5.12
CA ILE A 243 -13.38 26.52 -5.75
C ILE A 243 -14.49 26.11 -4.78
N GLY A 244 -15.24 27.07 -4.27
CA GLY A 244 -16.51 26.81 -3.60
C GLY A 244 -17.55 26.44 -4.64
N MET A 245 -18.25 25.33 -4.46
CA MET A 245 -19.24 24.82 -5.40
C MET A 245 -20.59 24.67 -4.72
N SER A 246 -21.58 25.38 -5.24
CA SER A 246 -23.00 25.17 -5.00
C SER A 246 -23.68 24.90 -6.34
N ASP A 247 -24.71 25.66 -6.69
CA ASP A 247 -25.23 25.80 -8.05
C ASP A 247 -24.28 26.54 -9.03
N THR A 248 -23.32 27.31 -8.52
CA THR A 248 -22.39 28.11 -9.31
C THR A 248 -20.99 28.05 -8.69
N PRO A 249 -19.94 27.81 -9.49
CA PRO A 249 -18.58 27.75 -8.98
C PRO A 249 -18.08 29.15 -8.61
N THR A 250 -17.49 29.28 -7.42
CA THR A 250 -16.87 30.50 -6.92
C THR A 250 -15.39 30.22 -6.65
N VAL A 251 -14.50 30.93 -7.33
CA VAL A 251 -13.05 30.79 -7.11
C VAL A 251 -12.67 31.50 -5.81
N LEU A 252 -12.25 30.73 -4.80
CA LEU A 252 -11.75 31.26 -3.52
C LEU A 252 -10.24 31.54 -3.58
N TYR A 253 -9.51 30.66 -4.28
CA TYR A 253 -8.08 30.79 -4.57
C TYR A 253 -7.80 30.30 -5.99
N ASN A 254 -7.00 31.05 -6.75
CA ASN A 254 -6.64 30.73 -8.13
C ASN A 254 -5.20 30.26 -8.22
N LEU A 255 -4.94 29.00 -7.83
CA LEU A 255 -3.61 28.38 -7.87
C LEU A 255 -2.54 29.20 -7.12
N ASN A 256 -2.95 29.92 -6.09
CA ASN A 256 -2.14 30.88 -5.35
C ASN A 256 -2.38 30.84 -3.84
N MET A 257 -3.03 29.80 -3.32
CA MET A 257 -3.17 29.60 -1.88
C MET A 257 -1.81 29.23 -1.27
N THR A 258 -1.49 29.86 -0.14
CA THR A 258 -0.28 29.66 0.65
C THR A 258 -0.64 29.22 2.07
N LYS A 259 0.35 28.79 2.87
CA LYS A 259 0.13 28.44 4.29
C LYS A 259 -0.43 29.57 5.17
N ASN A 260 -0.27 30.82 4.75
CA ASN A 260 -0.80 31.98 5.49
C ASN A 260 -2.27 32.26 5.16
N ASP A 261 -2.79 31.63 4.12
CA ASP A 261 -4.16 31.83 3.66
C ASP A 261 -5.16 30.98 4.45
N LYS A 262 -6.39 31.49 4.54
CA LYS A 262 -7.50 30.83 5.23
C LYS A 262 -8.68 30.62 4.30
N VAL A 263 -9.20 29.40 4.26
CA VAL A 263 -10.45 29.07 3.54
C VAL A 263 -11.64 29.50 4.40
N HIS A 264 -11.51 29.38 5.72
CA HIS A 264 -12.47 29.91 6.67
C HIS A 264 -12.71 31.41 6.43
N GLY A 265 -13.98 31.80 6.37
CA GLY A 265 -14.39 33.19 6.11
C GLY A 265 -14.43 33.58 4.63
N LYS A 266 -13.89 32.77 3.72
CA LYS A 266 -14.08 32.93 2.26
C LYS A 266 -15.14 32.00 1.69
N ALA A 267 -15.23 30.77 2.22
CA ALA A 267 -16.31 29.86 1.88
C ALA A 267 -17.59 30.22 2.67
N SER A 268 -18.73 30.28 1.98
CA SER A 268 -20.03 30.55 2.59
C SER A 268 -21.09 29.62 2.04
N ILE A 269 -21.91 29.06 2.92
CA ILE A 269 -23.05 28.22 2.54
C ILE A 269 -24.07 29.03 1.73
N LYS A 270 -24.41 28.54 0.54
CA LYS A 270 -25.50 29.08 -0.26
C LYS A 270 -26.81 28.41 0.13
N LYS A 271 -27.69 29.18 0.77
CA LYS A 271 -29.05 28.73 1.12
C LYS A 271 -29.88 28.49 -0.14
N GLY A 272 -30.76 27.48 -0.09
CA GLY A 272 -31.65 27.10 -1.17
C GLY A 272 -31.05 26.12 -2.19
N VAL A 273 -29.78 25.75 -2.04
CA VAL A 273 -29.13 24.73 -2.88
C VAL A 273 -28.97 23.46 -2.04
N LEU A 274 -29.81 22.46 -2.25
CA LEU A 274 -29.87 21.25 -1.40
C LEU A 274 -28.72 20.25 -1.64
N GLY A 275 -27.83 20.53 -2.57
CA GLY A 275 -26.66 19.71 -2.87
C GLY A 275 -25.95 20.21 -4.13
N ILE A 276 -24.70 19.79 -4.34
CA ILE A 276 -24.04 19.98 -5.64
C ILE A 276 -24.65 19.00 -6.65
N ASP A 277 -25.05 19.52 -7.80
CA ASP A 277 -25.33 18.70 -8.97
C ASP A 277 -24.07 18.61 -9.84
N VAL A 278 -23.40 17.46 -9.81
CA VAL A 278 -22.18 17.20 -10.59
C VAL A 278 -22.51 16.56 -11.95
N VAL A 279 -23.79 16.41 -12.29
CA VAL A 279 -24.28 15.75 -13.51
C VAL A 279 -24.94 16.79 -14.41
N ALA A 280 -24.11 17.59 -15.08
CA ALA A 280 -24.52 18.39 -16.24
C ALA A 280 -23.53 18.19 -17.39
#